data_AF-A0A164J7R9-F1
#
_entry.id   AF-A0A164J7R9-F1
#
_cell.length_a   1.000
_cell.length_b   1.000
_cell.length_c   1.000
_cell.angle_alpha   90.00
_cell.angle_beta   90.00
_cell.angle_gamma   90.00
#
_symmetry.space_group_name_H-M   'P 1'
#
loop_
_entity.id
_entity.type
_entity.pdbx_description
1 polymer ?
#
loop_
_entity_poly.entity_id
_entity_poly.type
_entity_poly.pdbx_seq_one_letter_code
_entity_poly.pdbx_strand_id
1 'polypeptide(L)'
;MRISESFQKLPSSTRRAVASLYVGLALTVIATVLVPIVVAYATNSYTNYIQNAYPDYSTAQVDNYRQTIAIYLVVNGVLGVLAWLWIARQARRQTRTAPFLAVVLFVLGVCWALFNLLVKDSTGYPALTTLMGVIGLVPAIAGLVAVVQLWRAPTTSRA
;
A
#
# COMPACT_ATOMS: atom_id res chain seq x y z
N MET A 1 -30.22 15.75 -9.99
CA MET A 1 -29.08 16.70 -9.91
C MET A 1 -28.85 17.09 -8.44
N ARG A 2 -28.35 16.19 -7.58
CA ARG A 2 -28.31 16.38 -6.10
C ARG A 2 -26.98 15.97 -5.44
N ILE A 3 -25.96 15.63 -6.24
CA ILE A 3 -24.66 15.14 -5.74
C ILE A 3 -23.62 16.27 -5.65
N SER A 4 -23.75 17.33 -6.44
CA SER A 4 -22.77 18.42 -6.53
C SER A 4 -22.76 19.38 -5.33
N GLU A 5 -23.88 19.55 -4.62
CA GLU A 5 -23.98 20.51 -3.49
C GLU A 5 -23.30 20.01 -2.21
N SER A 6 -23.09 18.69 -2.07
CA SER A 6 -22.52 18.10 -0.85
C SER A 6 -21.01 18.37 -0.67
N PHE A 7 -20.30 18.71 -1.75
CA PHE A 7 -18.86 19.00 -1.70
C PHE A 7 -18.54 20.43 -1.27
N GLN A 8 -19.54 21.30 -1.16
CA GLN A 8 -19.33 22.74 -0.96
C GLN A 8 -19.20 23.16 0.51
N LYS A 9 -19.46 22.28 1.48
CA LYS A 9 -19.42 22.59 2.94
C LYS A 9 -18.37 21.80 3.73
N LEU A 10 -17.21 21.50 3.15
CA LEU A 10 -16.09 20.91 3.90
C LEU A 10 -14.97 21.96 4.08
N PRO A 11 -14.43 22.14 5.30
CA PRO A 11 -13.26 22.98 5.56
C PRO A 11 -12.12 22.65 4.59
N SER A 12 -11.35 23.66 4.16
CA SER A 12 -10.26 23.50 3.19
C SER A 12 -9.20 22.47 3.60
N SER A 13 -8.96 22.32 4.91
CA SER A 13 -8.10 21.29 5.50
C SER A 13 -8.63 19.87 5.28
N THR A 14 -9.93 19.64 5.48
CA THR A 14 -10.58 18.35 5.23
C THR A 14 -10.53 17.98 3.75
N ARG A 15 -10.70 18.95 2.85
CA ARG A 15 -10.62 18.71 1.40
C ARG A 15 -9.22 18.27 0.96
N ARG A 16 -8.15 18.90 1.49
CA ARG A 16 -6.75 18.50 1.21
C ARG A 16 -6.39 17.13 1.79
N ALA A 17 -6.84 16.84 3.01
CA ALA A 17 -6.67 15.53 3.63
C ALA A 17 -7.33 14.43 2.79
N VAL A 18 -8.59 14.63 2.37
CA VAL A 18 -9.31 13.68 1.52
C VAL A 18 -8.64 13.50 0.16
N ALA A 19 -8.14 14.57 -0.47
CA ALA A 19 -7.38 14.46 -1.71
C ALA A 19 -6.12 13.60 -1.54
N SER A 20 -5.39 13.78 -0.43
CA SER A 20 -4.19 12.99 -0.13
C SER A 20 -4.51 11.51 0.11
N LEU A 21 -5.64 11.21 0.78
CA LEU A 21 -6.15 9.83 0.92
C LEU A 21 -6.44 9.20 -0.45
N TYR A 22 -7.02 9.95 -1.39
CA TYR A 22 -7.29 9.46 -2.74
C TYR A 22 -6.03 9.27 -3.58
N VAL A 23 -5.01 10.13 -3.40
CA VAL A 23 -3.70 9.92 -4.04
C VAL A 23 -3.04 8.64 -3.51
N GLY A 24 -3.05 8.42 -2.19
CA GLY A 24 -2.55 7.18 -1.59
C GLY A 24 -3.30 5.93 -2.07
N LEU A 25 -4.63 6.02 -2.17
CA LEU A 25 -5.46 4.97 -2.77
C LEU A 25 -5.08 4.70 -4.22
N ALA A 26 -4.97 5.73 -5.06
CA ALA A 26 -4.64 5.58 -6.48
C ALA A 26 -3.25 4.93 -6.66
N LEU A 27 -2.25 5.38 -5.90
CA LEU A 27 -0.91 4.79 -5.90
C LEU A 27 -0.94 3.32 -5.47
N THR A 28 -1.74 3.00 -4.44
CA THR A 28 -1.89 1.61 -3.98
C THR A 28 -2.53 0.75 -5.05
N VAL A 29 -3.59 1.21 -5.72
CA VAL A 29 -4.24 0.49 -6.83
C VAL A 29 -3.24 0.27 -7.97
N ILE A 30 -2.51 1.30 -8.38
CA ILE A 30 -1.50 1.21 -9.44
C ILE A 30 -0.44 0.17 -9.07
N ALA A 31 0.11 0.21 -7.86
CA ALA A 31 1.09 -0.76 -7.39
C ALA A 31 0.52 -2.18 -7.31
N THR A 32 -0.72 -2.33 -6.83
CA THR A 32 -1.44 -3.61 -6.73
C THR A 32 -1.63 -4.27 -8.10
N VAL A 33 -1.73 -3.48 -9.18
CA VAL A 33 -1.89 -4.01 -10.53
C VAL A 33 -0.54 -4.23 -11.20
N LEU A 34 0.33 -3.23 -11.20
CA LEU A 34 1.56 -3.27 -11.98
C LEU A 34 2.60 -4.23 -11.42
N VAL A 35 2.78 -4.28 -10.09
CA VAL A 35 3.84 -5.11 -9.48
C VAL A 35 3.59 -6.61 -9.69
N PRO A 36 2.39 -7.17 -9.44
CA PRO A 36 2.11 -8.57 -9.73
C PRO A 36 2.25 -8.93 -11.20
N ILE A 37 1.89 -8.02 -12.12
CA ILE A 37 2.06 -8.24 -13.56
C ILE A 37 3.55 -8.36 -13.89
N VAL A 38 4.39 -7.46 -13.38
CA VAL A 38 5.84 -7.56 -13.60
C VAL A 38 6.39 -8.86 -13.02
N VAL A 39 5.99 -9.27 -11.81
CA VAL A 39 6.44 -10.54 -11.22
C VAL A 39 6.00 -11.75 -12.06
N ALA A 40 4.74 -11.78 -12.47
CA ALA A 40 4.15 -12.90 -13.20
C ALA A 40 4.66 -13.02 -14.64
N TYR A 41 5.03 -11.90 -15.29
CA TYR A 41 5.32 -11.88 -16.72
C TYR A 41 6.74 -11.42 -17.09
N ALA A 42 7.50 -10.74 -16.22
CA ALA A 42 8.88 -10.36 -16.54
C ALA A 42 9.80 -11.59 -16.54
N THR A 43 10.32 -11.93 -17.70
CA THR A 43 11.03 -13.20 -17.95
C THR A 43 12.51 -13.19 -17.61
N ASN A 44 13.17 -12.03 -17.55
CA ASN A 44 14.64 -11.99 -17.44
C ASN A 44 15.12 -11.63 -16.03
N SER A 45 14.70 -10.50 -15.46
CA SER A 45 15.31 -10.00 -14.21
C SER A 45 14.86 -10.77 -12.95
N TYR A 46 13.59 -11.17 -12.88
CA TYR A 46 13.04 -11.86 -11.71
C TYR A 46 13.29 -13.38 -11.75
N THR A 47 13.24 -13.98 -12.94
CA THR A 47 13.65 -15.38 -13.17
C THR A 47 15.10 -15.60 -12.77
N ASN A 48 16.03 -14.74 -13.21
CA ASN A 48 17.44 -14.83 -12.83
C ASN A 48 17.63 -14.69 -11.32
N TYR A 49 16.84 -13.84 -10.66
CA TYR A 49 16.89 -13.72 -9.21
C TYR A 49 16.47 -15.01 -8.50
N ILE A 50 15.35 -15.62 -8.92
CA ILE A 50 14.88 -16.89 -8.36
C ILE A 50 15.91 -17.99 -8.60
N GLN A 51 16.47 -18.09 -9.81
CA GLN A 51 17.48 -19.11 -10.14
C GLN A 51 18.77 -18.94 -9.34
N ASN A 52 19.16 -17.70 -9.01
CA ASN A 52 20.31 -17.46 -8.14
C ASN A 52 20.02 -17.85 -6.68
N ALA A 53 18.80 -17.62 -6.20
CA ALA A 53 18.38 -17.99 -4.85
C ALA A 53 18.08 -19.49 -4.71
N TYR A 54 17.60 -20.12 -5.79
CA TYR A 54 17.18 -21.51 -5.87
C TYR A 54 17.72 -22.17 -7.16
N PRO A 55 19.02 -22.54 -7.19
CA PRO A 55 19.67 -23.09 -8.39
C PRO A 55 19.04 -24.41 -8.86
N ASP A 56 18.49 -25.18 -7.93
CA ASP A 56 17.93 -26.51 -8.19
C ASP A 56 16.46 -26.47 -8.68
N TYR A 57 15.85 -25.28 -8.81
CA TYR A 57 14.48 -25.16 -9.29
C TYR A 57 14.37 -25.42 -10.79
N SER A 58 13.50 -26.35 -11.16
CA SER A 58 13.02 -26.50 -12.54
C SER A 58 12.22 -25.27 -12.99
N THR A 59 12.04 -25.11 -14.31
CA THR A 59 11.25 -24.02 -14.90
C THR A 59 9.82 -23.97 -14.35
N ALA A 60 9.18 -25.12 -14.18
CA ALA A 60 7.84 -25.22 -13.61
C ALA A 60 7.77 -24.73 -12.15
N GLN A 61 8.82 -24.99 -11.35
CA GLN A 61 8.91 -24.50 -9.97
C GLN A 61 9.13 -22.98 -9.93
N VAL A 62 9.94 -22.44 -10.83
CA VAL A 62 10.14 -20.99 -10.95
C VAL A 62 8.82 -20.30 -11.31
N ASP A 63 8.07 -20.81 -12.28
CA ASP A 63 6.79 -20.24 -12.68
C ASP A 63 5.73 -20.32 -11.57
N ASN A 64 5.67 -21.45 -10.84
CA ASN A 64 4.81 -21.59 -9.68
C ASN A 64 5.14 -20.54 -8.61
N TYR A 65 6.43 -20.39 -8.28
CA TYR A 65 6.90 -19.40 -7.31
C TYR A 65 6.50 -17.97 -7.70
N ARG A 66 6.70 -17.61 -8.98
CA ARG A 66 6.28 -16.30 -9.51
C ARG A 66 4.78 -16.07 -9.34
N GLN A 67 3.97 -17.09 -9.64
CA GLN A 67 2.52 -17.00 -9.50
C GLN A 67 2.09 -16.86 -8.04
N THR A 68 2.73 -17.60 -7.12
CA THR A 68 2.49 -17.46 -5.67
C THR A 68 2.80 -16.05 -5.18
N ILE A 69 3.95 -15.48 -5.56
CA ILE A 69 4.31 -14.11 -5.17
C ILE A 69 3.36 -13.08 -5.79
N ALA A 70 2.94 -13.26 -7.04
CA ALA A 70 1.96 -12.39 -7.67
C ALA A 70 0.62 -12.38 -6.92
N ILE A 71 0.10 -13.56 -6.56
CA ILE A 71 -1.13 -13.70 -5.76
C ILE A 71 -0.97 -13.04 -4.39
N TYR A 72 0.15 -13.29 -3.71
CA TYR A 72 0.48 -12.68 -2.43
C TYR A 72 0.42 -11.14 -2.51
N LEU A 73 1.03 -10.54 -3.54
CA LEU A 73 1.03 -9.10 -3.74
C LEU A 73 -0.36 -8.54 -4.03
N VAL A 74 -1.17 -9.24 -4.83
CA VAL A 74 -2.57 -8.84 -5.09
C VAL A 74 -3.37 -8.81 -3.79
N VAL A 75 -3.28 -9.84 -2.96
CA VAL A 75 -4.00 -9.91 -1.68
C VAL A 75 -3.59 -8.75 -0.77
N ASN A 76 -2.29 -8.48 -0.64
CA ASN A 76 -1.80 -7.34 0.15
C ASN A 76 -2.29 -6.00 -0.38
N GLY A 77 -2.26 -5.82 -1.71
CA GLY A 77 -2.75 -4.63 -2.37
C GLY A 77 -4.23 -4.38 -2.11
N VAL A 78 -5.06 -5.43 -2.19
CA VAL A 78 -6.49 -5.38 -1.85
C VAL A 78 -6.70 -4.97 -0.40
N LEU A 79 -5.96 -5.55 0.55
CA LEU A 79 -6.03 -5.15 1.96
C LEU A 79 -5.68 -3.67 2.15
N GLY A 80 -4.63 -3.19 1.47
CA GLY A 80 -4.25 -1.79 1.46
C GLY A 80 -5.36 -0.87 0.90
N VAL A 81 -5.97 -1.25 -0.22
CA VAL A 81 -7.11 -0.53 -0.82
C VAL A 81 -8.28 -0.45 0.16
N LEU A 82 -8.63 -1.56 0.81
CA LEU A 82 -9.71 -1.60 1.81
C LEU A 82 -9.40 -0.69 3.01
N ALA A 83 -8.14 -0.69 3.49
CA ALA A 83 -7.70 0.20 4.56
C ALA A 83 -7.84 1.68 4.17
N TRP A 84 -7.42 2.07 2.96
CA TRP A 84 -7.58 3.43 2.44
C TRP A 84 -9.03 3.85 2.34
N LEU A 85 -9.89 2.98 1.79
CA LEU A 85 -11.33 3.24 1.69
C LEU A 85 -11.97 3.41 3.07
N TRP A 86 -11.53 2.61 4.05
CA TRP A 86 -12.02 2.71 5.43
C TRP A 86 -11.61 4.04 6.08
N ILE A 87 -10.34 4.45 5.98
CA ILE A 87 -9.88 5.76 6.49
C ILE A 87 -10.62 6.90 5.78
N ALA A 88 -10.78 6.85 4.46
CA ALA A 88 -11.50 7.87 3.70
C ALA A 88 -12.97 7.99 4.15
N ARG A 89 -13.61 6.86 4.46
CA ARG A 89 -14.98 6.84 5.01
C ARG A 89 -15.05 7.46 6.41
N GLN A 90 -14.07 7.21 7.28
CA GLN A 90 -14.04 7.79 8.63
C GLN A 90 -13.69 9.28 8.61
N ALA A 91 -12.74 9.70 7.76
CA ALA A 91 -12.38 11.10 7.57
C ALA A 91 -13.59 11.92 7.08
N ARG A 92 -14.41 11.36 6.18
CA ARG A 92 -15.66 11.99 5.72
C ARG A 92 -16.70 12.15 6.83
N ARG A 93 -16.70 11.26 7.83
CA ARG A 93 -17.59 11.30 8.98
C ARG A 93 -17.12 12.25 10.10
N GLN A 94 -15.94 12.88 9.93
CA GLN A 94 -15.33 13.79 10.90
C GLN A 94 -15.24 13.20 12.32
N THR A 95 -15.05 11.88 12.43
CA THR A 95 -14.97 11.22 13.75
C THR A 95 -13.64 11.58 14.41
N ARG A 96 -13.64 11.81 15.73
CA ARG A 96 -12.41 12.01 16.51
C ARG A 96 -11.41 10.83 16.42
N THR A 97 -11.89 9.68 15.97
CA THR A 97 -11.11 8.44 15.80
C THR A 97 -10.33 8.36 14.48
N ALA A 98 -10.66 9.18 13.47
CA ALA A 98 -10.01 9.15 12.16
C ALA A 98 -8.47 9.29 12.21
N PRO A 99 -7.87 10.23 12.99
CA PRO A 99 -6.42 10.35 13.06
C PRO A 99 -5.76 9.16 13.78
N PHE A 100 -6.38 8.60 14.81
CA PHE A 100 -5.83 7.42 15.51
C PHE A 100 -5.82 6.19 14.60
N LEU A 101 -6.92 5.97 13.87
CA LEU A 101 -7.02 4.86 12.91
C LEU A 101 -6.00 4.99 11.78
N ALA A 102 -5.76 6.21 11.29
CA ALA A 102 -4.74 6.47 10.27
C ALA A 102 -3.33 6.12 10.76
N VAL A 103 -2.99 6.46 12.01
CA VAL A 103 -1.68 6.11 12.61
C VAL A 103 -1.55 4.60 12.77
N VAL A 104 -2.57 3.91 13.29
CA VAL A 104 -2.52 2.45 13.47
C VAL A 104 -2.32 1.73 12.14
N LEU A 105 -3.12 2.09 11.12
CA LEU A 105 -3.00 1.48 9.79
C LEU A 105 -1.67 1.83 9.11
N PHE A 106 -1.14 3.03 9.34
CA PHE A 106 0.18 3.41 8.86
C PHE A 106 1.30 2.58 9.52
N VAL A 107 1.29 2.45 10.85
CA VAL A 107 2.27 1.64 11.58
C VAL A 107 2.20 0.18 11.15
N LEU A 108 1.00 -0.38 11.01
CA LEU A 108 0.82 -1.75 10.50
C LEU A 108 1.38 -1.89 9.08
N GLY A 109 1.12 -0.92 8.20
CA GLY A 109 1.66 -0.91 6.84
C GLY A 109 3.20 -0.83 6.82
N VAL A 110 3.80 0.00 7.67
CA VAL A 110 5.26 0.12 7.79
C VAL A 110 5.86 -1.17 8.35
N CYS A 111 5.30 -1.73 9.42
CA CYS A 111 5.75 -3.01 9.96
C CYS A 111 5.67 -4.12 8.91
N TRP A 112 4.60 -4.15 8.12
CA TRP A 112 4.43 -5.12 7.05
C TRP A 112 5.43 -4.93 5.90
N ALA A 113 5.70 -3.68 5.51
CA ALA A 113 6.72 -3.38 4.49
C ALA A 113 8.12 -3.76 4.97
N LEU A 114 8.45 -3.47 6.24
CA LEU A 114 9.71 -3.87 6.86
C LEU A 114 9.83 -5.38 6.97
N PHE A 115 8.74 -6.09 7.32
CA PHE A 115 8.71 -7.54 7.33
C PHE A 115 9.06 -8.11 5.96
N ASN A 116 8.43 -7.61 4.89
CA ASN A 116 8.73 -8.03 3.52
C ASN A 116 10.16 -7.72 3.07
N LEU A 117 10.77 -6.65 3.60
CA LEU A 117 12.11 -6.23 3.23
C LEU A 117 13.21 -6.96 4.01
N LEU A 118 12.96 -7.26 5.28
CA LEU A 118 13.97 -7.73 6.23
C LEU A 118 13.92 -9.25 6.43
N VAL A 119 12.75 -9.87 6.28
CA VAL A 119 12.61 -11.31 6.47
C VAL A 119 13.12 -12.04 5.24
N LYS A 120 14.18 -12.80 5.47
CA LYS A 120 14.83 -13.66 4.47
C LYS A 120 14.26 -15.07 4.59
N ASP A 121 14.18 -15.75 3.47
CA ASP A 121 13.87 -17.17 3.45
C ASP A 121 15.07 -18.01 3.93
N SER A 122 14.91 -19.34 3.90
CA SER A 122 15.95 -20.32 4.27
C SER A 122 17.20 -20.24 3.40
N THR A 123 17.13 -19.61 2.23
CA THR A 123 18.26 -19.40 1.32
C THR A 123 19.03 -18.11 1.63
N GLY A 124 18.54 -17.30 2.58
CA GLY A 124 19.15 -16.01 2.93
C GLY A 124 18.78 -14.88 1.97
N TYR A 125 17.92 -15.17 0.98
CA TYR A 125 17.41 -14.19 0.03
C TYR A 125 16.04 -13.66 0.51
N PRO A 126 15.76 -12.36 0.37
CA PRO A 126 14.42 -11.84 0.61
C PRO A 126 13.42 -12.38 -0.43
N ALA A 127 12.15 -12.53 -0.03
CA ALA A 127 11.10 -13.06 -0.92
C ALA A 127 10.86 -12.18 -2.16
N LEU A 128 11.25 -10.90 -2.12
CA LEU A 128 11.26 -10.00 -3.25
C LEU A 128 12.65 -9.38 -3.42
N THR A 129 13.02 -9.08 -4.67
CA THR A 129 14.21 -8.27 -4.93
C THR A 129 14.12 -6.95 -4.19
N THR A 130 15.26 -6.39 -3.74
CA THR A 130 15.31 -5.10 -3.03
C THR A 130 14.56 -4.00 -3.79
N LEU A 131 14.62 -4.02 -5.13
CA LEU A 131 13.91 -3.07 -5.99
C LEU A 131 12.37 -3.20 -5.86
N MET A 132 11.85 -4.43 -5.81
CA MET A 132 10.43 -4.70 -5.63
C MET A 132 9.95 -4.37 -4.21
N GLY A 133 10.77 -4.63 -3.19
CA GLY A 133 10.51 -4.21 -1.81
C GLY A 133 10.41 -2.68 -1.66
N VAL A 134 11.24 -1.93 -2.39
CA VAL A 134 11.19 -0.46 -2.43
C VAL A 134 9.95 0.05 -3.17
N ILE A 135 9.49 -0.61 -4.23
CA ILE A 135 8.23 -0.25 -4.90
C ILE A 135 7.03 -0.46 -3.96
N GLY A 136 7.07 -1.51 -3.13
CA GLY A 136 6.08 -1.74 -2.06
C GLY A 136 6.08 -0.69 -0.95
N LEU A 137 7.15 0.11 -0.81
CA LEU A 137 7.23 1.23 0.13
C LEU A 137 6.61 2.54 -0.39
N VAL A 138 6.35 2.66 -1.70
CA VAL A 138 5.77 3.88 -2.29
C VAL A 138 4.39 4.24 -1.69
N PRO A 139 3.47 3.28 -1.46
CA PRO A 139 2.23 3.54 -0.75
C PRO A 139 2.44 3.99 0.71
N ALA A 140 3.50 3.53 1.37
CA ALA A 140 3.83 3.93 2.73
C ALA A 140 4.25 5.41 2.79
N ILE A 141 4.99 5.91 1.81
CA ILE A 141 5.33 7.34 1.73
C ILE A 141 4.06 8.20 1.59
N ALA A 142 3.10 7.77 0.77
CA ALA A 142 1.80 8.44 0.65
C ALA A 142 0.99 8.38 1.97
N GLY A 143 1.05 7.25 2.68
CA GLY A 143 0.51 7.08 4.03
C GLY A 143 1.07 8.09 5.03
N LEU A 144 2.39 8.26 5.04
CA LEU A 144 3.08 9.21 5.92
C LEU A 144 2.62 10.65 5.65
N VAL A 145 2.53 11.04 4.38
CA VAL A 145 2.05 12.37 3.97
C VAL A 145 0.59 12.59 4.41
N ALA A 146 -0.27 11.58 4.27
CA ALA A 146 -1.66 11.67 4.69
C ALA A 146 -1.81 11.79 6.21
N VAL A 147 -1.03 11.03 6.98
CA VAL A 147 -1.01 11.11 8.45
C VAL A 147 -0.55 12.49 8.93
N VAL A 148 0.55 13.01 8.37
CA VAL A 148 1.07 14.34 8.71
C VAL A 148 0.05 15.45 8.40
N GLN A 149 -0.68 15.34 7.29
CA GLN A 149 -1.71 16.32 6.94
C GLN A 149 -2.97 16.21 7.82
N LEU A 150 -3.39 15.01 8.20
CA LEU A 150 -4.50 14.80 9.12
C LEU A 150 -4.19 15.33 10.52
N TRP A 151 -2.95 15.16 10.99
CA TRP A 151 -2.50 15.71 12.27
C TRP A 151 -2.36 17.23 12.28
N ARG A 152 -2.07 17.85 11.13
CA ARG A 152 -1.99 19.31 10.98
C ARG A 152 -3.36 19.98 10.75
N ALA A 153 -4.42 19.21 10.53
CA ALA A 153 -5.76 19.76 10.43
C ALA A 153 -6.24 20.18 11.84
N PRO A 154 -6.53 21.47 12.09
CA PRO A 154 -7.02 21.92 13.38
C PRO A 154 -8.27 21.12 13.76
N THR A 155 -8.22 20.42 14.89
CA THR A 155 -9.41 19.86 15.50
C THR A 155 -10.26 21.06 15.91
N THR A 156 -11.34 21.33 15.18
CA THR A 156 -12.32 22.30 15.65
C THR A 156 -12.94 21.68 16.90
N SER A 157 -12.40 22.06 18.06
CA SER A 157 -12.99 21.86 19.36
C SER A 157 -14.37 22.50 19.31
N ARG A 158 -15.42 21.71 19.10
CA ARG A 158 -16.77 22.11 19.50
C ARG A 158 -16.84 21.96 21.01
N ALA A 159 -16.60 23.09 21.69
CA ALA A 159 -17.33 23.45 22.90
C ALA A 159 -18.77 23.77 22.51
#